data_AF-A0A353X674-F1
#
_entry.id   AF-A0A353X674-F1
#
_cell.length_a   1.000
_cell.length_b   1.000
_cell.length_c   1.000
_cell.angle_alpha   90.00
_cell.angle_beta   90.00
_cell.angle_gamma   90.00
#
_symmetry.space_group_name_H-M   'P 1'
#
loop_
_entity.id
_entity.type
_entity.pdbx_description
1 polymer ?
#
loop_
_entity_poly.entity_id
_entity_poly.type
_entity_poly.pdbx_seq_one_letter_code
_entity_poly.pdbx_strand_id
1 'polypeptide(L)'
;LARAQGRVVIFAAGTGNPYFTSDTCAALRASEMACDAIFKGTKVDGVYCSDPHENPGAEHIPRISHMEVLTRDLRVMDATAISLARENAIPIVVFNVRKPGNFAHVVSGDGLCTVVESV
;
A
#
# COMPACT_ATOMS: atom_id res chain seq x y z
N LEU A 1 22.13 -8.53 -5.27
CA LEU A 1 22.53 -9.31 -6.48
C LEU A 1 21.47 -9.25 -7.59
N ALA A 2 20.20 -9.60 -7.38
CA ALA A 2 19.17 -9.49 -8.44
C ALA A 2 18.69 -8.05 -8.73
N ARG A 3 18.37 -7.25 -7.68
CA ARG A 3 17.98 -5.82 -7.80
C ARG A 3 19.03 -4.99 -8.54
N ALA A 4 20.30 -5.18 -8.20
CA ALA A 4 21.43 -4.47 -8.82
C ALA A 4 21.60 -4.77 -10.33
N GLN A 5 20.96 -5.83 -10.83
CA GLN A 5 20.98 -6.22 -12.24
C GLN A 5 19.69 -5.79 -12.99
N GLY A 6 18.84 -4.97 -12.37
CA GLY A 6 17.59 -4.51 -12.98
C GLY A 6 16.54 -5.60 -13.17
N ARG A 7 16.63 -6.71 -12.42
CA ARG A 7 15.69 -7.84 -12.55
C ARG A 7 14.46 -7.64 -11.68
N VAL A 8 13.31 -8.08 -12.19
CA VAL A 8 12.09 -8.25 -11.39
C VAL A 8 12.29 -9.43 -10.43
N VAL A 9 12.01 -9.19 -9.15
CA VAL A 9 12.09 -10.20 -8.09
C VAL A 9 10.68 -10.50 -7.62
N ILE A 10 10.30 -11.78 -7.65
CA ILE A 10 8.99 -12.25 -7.17
C ILE A 10 9.21 -12.98 -5.84
N PHE A 11 8.66 -12.44 -4.76
CA PHE A 11 8.64 -13.10 -3.47
C PHE A 11 7.42 -14.01 -3.38
N ALA A 12 7.63 -15.27 -2.97
CA ALA A 12 6.58 -16.26 -2.81
C ALA A 12 6.55 -16.78 -1.36
N ALA A 13 5.54 -17.59 -1.03
CA ALA A 13 5.31 -18.17 0.31
C ALA A 13 5.02 -17.15 1.44
N GLY A 14 4.75 -15.89 1.11
CA GLY A 14 4.39 -14.88 2.10
C GLY A 14 5.53 -14.67 3.12
N THR A 15 5.17 -14.59 4.40
CA THR A 15 6.15 -14.55 5.50
C THR A 15 6.76 -15.92 5.80
N GLY A 16 6.26 -16.99 5.18
CA GLY A 16 6.57 -18.39 5.53
C GLY A 16 5.87 -18.89 6.80
N ASN A 17 5.06 -18.07 7.46
CA ASN A 17 4.41 -18.38 8.72
C ASN A 17 2.87 -18.30 8.60
N PRO A 18 2.12 -19.16 9.31
CA PRO A 18 0.67 -19.03 9.41
C PRO A 18 0.28 -17.74 10.14
N TYR A 19 -0.98 -17.32 9.97
CA TYR A 19 -1.59 -16.14 10.62
C TYR A 19 -1.11 -14.76 10.14
N PHE A 20 -0.20 -14.69 9.16
CA PHE A 20 0.21 -13.45 8.54
C PHE A 20 -0.43 -13.27 7.17
N THR A 21 -0.75 -12.03 6.82
CA THR A 21 -1.34 -11.71 5.52
C THR A 21 -0.25 -11.52 4.46
N SER A 22 -0.65 -11.45 3.19
CA SER A 22 0.24 -11.03 2.11
C SER A 22 0.70 -9.59 2.25
N ASP A 23 -0.14 -8.73 2.85
CA ASP A 23 0.19 -7.32 3.14
C ASP A 23 1.33 -7.23 4.17
N THR A 24 1.32 -8.08 5.20
CA THR A 24 2.44 -8.18 6.16
C THR A 24 3.73 -8.63 5.47
N CYS A 25 3.66 -9.61 4.57
CA CYS A 25 4.81 -10.04 3.77
C CYS A 25 5.37 -8.89 2.92
N ALA A 26 4.49 -8.13 2.26
CA ALA A 26 4.90 -7.00 1.44
C ALA A 26 5.64 -5.94 2.26
N ALA A 27 5.13 -5.60 3.45
CA ALA A 27 5.79 -4.68 4.37
C ALA A 27 7.16 -5.21 4.86
N LEU A 28 7.24 -6.51 5.19
CA LEU A 28 8.48 -7.14 5.63
C LEU A 28 9.54 -7.12 4.52
N ARG A 29 9.20 -7.58 3.32
CA ARG A 29 10.15 -7.61 2.21
C ARG A 29 10.53 -6.21 1.75
N ALA A 30 9.61 -5.24 1.81
CA ALA A 30 9.94 -3.85 1.51
C ALA A 30 10.97 -3.27 2.49
N SER A 31 10.83 -3.56 3.78
CA SER A 31 11.79 -3.17 4.82
C SER A 31 13.15 -3.81 4.59
N GLU A 32 13.21 -5.14 4.44
CA GLU A 32 14.47 -5.86 4.24
C GLU A 32 15.19 -5.48 2.94
N MET A 33 14.43 -5.16 1.89
CA MET A 33 14.97 -4.79 0.59
C MET A 33 15.27 -3.28 0.47
N ALA A 34 14.99 -2.50 1.52
CA ALA A 34 15.09 -1.04 1.53
C ALA A 34 14.42 -0.42 0.29
N CYS A 35 13.12 -0.72 0.13
CA CYS A 35 12.29 -0.16 -0.91
C CYS A 35 11.83 1.26 -0.53
N ASP A 36 11.71 2.13 -1.53
CA ASP A 36 11.30 3.53 -1.33
C ASP A 36 9.79 3.67 -1.03
N ALA A 37 8.97 2.70 -1.46
CA ALA A 37 7.53 2.66 -1.21
C ALA A 37 6.93 1.27 -1.47
N ILE A 38 5.74 1.03 -0.93
CA ILE A 38 4.90 -0.14 -1.22
C ILE A 38 3.73 0.30 -2.10
N PHE A 39 3.60 -0.26 -3.30
CA PHE A 39 2.46 0.00 -4.18
C PHE A 39 1.38 -1.06 -3.99
N LYS A 40 0.29 -0.70 -3.32
CA LYS A 40 -0.85 -1.58 -3.04
C LYS A 40 -1.93 -1.43 -4.10
N GLY A 41 -1.90 -2.33 -5.08
CA GLY A 41 -2.94 -2.43 -6.10
C GLY A 41 -4.25 -3.01 -5.54
N THR A 42 -5.33 -2.23 -5.61
CA THR A 42 -6.68 -2.62 -5.17
C THR A 42 -7.72 -2.44 -6.28
N LYS A 43 -9.00 -2.69 -5.99
CA LYS A 43 -10.13 -2.53 -6.92
C LYS A 43 -10.69 -1.11 -6.95
N VAL A 44 -10.40 -0.30 -5.94
CA VAL A 44 -10.83 1.10 -5.77
C VAL A 44 -9.66 2.06 -6.03
N ASP A 45 -9.95 3.34 -6.18
CA ASP A 45 -8.95 4.33 -6.61
C ASP A 45 -8.01 4.82 -5.49
N GLY A 46 -8.31 4.48 -4.25
CA GLY A 46 -7.55 4.89 -3.07
C GLY A 46 -8.33 4.57 -1.81
N VAL A 47 -8.04 5.33 -0.76
CA VAL A 47 -8.73 5.29 0.53
C VAL A 47 -9.79 6.39 0.53
N TYR A 48 -10.97 6.06 1.04
CA TYR A 48 -12.11 6.97 1.14
C TYR A 48 -12.55 7.10 2.59
N CYS A 49 -13.24 8.19 2.93
CA CYS A 49 -13.75 8.40 4.29
C CYS A 49 -14.84 7.40 4.71
N SER A 50 -15.47 6.74 3.75
CA SER A 50 -16.45 5.65 3.89
C SER A 50 -16.46 4.80 2.61
N ASP A 51 -17.18 3.68 2.58
CA ASP A 51 -17.23 2.83 1.38
C ASP A 51 -17.90 3.58 0.21
N PRO A 52 -17.18 3.86 -0.90
CA PRO A 52 -17.73 4.60 -2.04
C PRO A 52 -18.79 3.81 -2.83
N HIS A 53 -18.91 2.50 -2.61
CA HIS A 53 -19.98 1.70 -3.22
C HIS A 53 -21.30 1.81 -2.46
N GLU A 54 -21.25 2.09 -1.15
CA GLU A 54 -22.44 2.22 -0.30
C GLU A 54 -22.82 3.68 -0.05
N ASN A 55 -21.83 4.59 0.00
CA ASN A 55 -22.01 6.01 0.23
C ASN A 55 -21.54 6.83 -0.99
N PRO A 56 -22.45 7.40 -1.80
CA PRO A 56 -22.10 8.29 -2.91
C PRO A 56 -21.36 9.56 -2.48
N GLY A 57 -21.48 9.97 -1.22
CA GLY A 57 -20.75 11.09 -0.63
C GLY A 57 -19.38 10.73 -0.08
N ALA A 58 -18.87 9.52 -0.34
CA ALA A 58 -17.54 9.12 0.11
C ALA A 58 -16.46 9.96 -0.57
N GLU A 59 -15.73 10.74 0.23
CA GLU A 59 -14.63 11.58 -0.23
C GLU A 59 -13.31 10.80 -0.26
N HIS A 60 -12.57 10.97 -1.36
CA HIS A 60 -11.24 10.40 -1.51
C HIS A 60 -10.23 11.13 -0.62
N ILE A 61 -9.39 10.37 0.07
CA ILE A 61 -8.35 10.88 0.96
C ILE A 61 -7.01 10.79 0.21
N PRO A 62 -6.40 11.90 -0.26
CA PRO A 62 -5.17 11.84 -1.05
C PRO A 62 -3.93 11.50 -0.21
N ARG A 63 -3.90 11.93 1.04
CA ARG A 63 -2.83 11.62 1.99
C ARG A 63 -3.40 11.33 3.36
N ILE A 64 -2.82 10.36 4.06
CA ILE A 64 -3.22 9.98 5.40
C ILE A 64 -2.01 9.41 6.15
N SER A 65 -1.96 9.61 7.46
CA SER A 65 -0.89 9.01 8.25
C SER A 65 -1.09 7.52 8.50
N HIS A 66 -0.01 6.74 8.68
CA HIS A 66 -0.14 5.35 9.16
C HIS A 66 -0.92 5.27 10.47
N MET A 67 -0.74 6.27 11.35
CA MET A 67 -1.44 6.33 12.64
C MET A 67 -2.94 6.57 12.45
N GLU A 68 -3.33 7.47 11.55
CA GLU A 68 -4.74 7.71 11.23
C GLU A 68 -5.41 6.49 10.60
N VAL A 69 -4.69 5.73 9.78
CA VAL A 69 -5.20 4.45 9.24
C VAL A 69 -5.55 3.50 10.39
N LEU A 70 -4.68 3.40 11.41
CA LEU A 70 -4.92 2.56 12.58
C LEU A 70 -6.03 3.10 13.48
N THR A 71 -6.04 4.41 13.77
CA THR A 71 -7.00 5.01 14.72
C THR A 71 -8.41 5.09 14.16
N ARG A 72 -8.55 5.25 12.84
CA ARG A 72 -9.85 5.30 12.15
C ARG A 72 -10.31 3.93 11.63
N ASP A 73 -9.56 2.86 11.93
CA ASP A 73 -9.81 1.49 11.44
C ASP A 73 -10.06 1.44 9.92
N LEU A 74 -9.28 2.20 9.16
CA LEU A 74 -9.42 2.23 7.71
C LEU A 74 -8.82 0.95 7.14
N ARG A 75 -9.63 0.21 6.39
CA ARG A 75 -9.30 -1.11 5.82
C ARG A 75 -8.31 -1.05 4.65
N VAL A 76 -7.14 -0.45 4.87
CA VAL A 76 -6.08 -0.29 3.87
C VAL A 76 -5.25 -1.56 3.75
N MET A 77 -4.67 -1.99 4.88
CA MET A 77 -3.91 -3.23 5.12
C MET A 77 -4.23 -3.70 6.55
N ASP A 78 -3.81 -4.90 6.92
CA ASP A 78 -3.87 -5.30 8.33
C ASP A 78 -2.96 -4.44 9.23
N ALA A 79 -3.32 -4.35 10.51
CA ALA A 79 -2.61 -3.51 11.48
C ALA A 79 -1.12 -3.87 11.61
N THR A 80 -0.75 -5.15 11.48
CA THR A 80 0.65 -5.58 11.55
C THR A 80 1.46 -5.01 10.39
N ALA A 81 0.93 -5.07 9.17
CA ALA A 81 1.60 -4.52 8.00
C ALA A 81 1.71 -2.98 8.05
N ILE A 82 0.65 -2.29 8.49
CA ILE A 82 0.70 -0.82 8.68
C ILE A 82 1.74 -0.43 9.74
N SER A 83 1.80 -1.18 10.85
CA SER A 83 2.77 -0.92 11.92
C SER A 83 4.20 -1.12 11.43
N LEU A 84 4.46 -2.19 10.69
CA LEU A 84 5.77 -2.48 10.13
C LEU A 84 6.21 -1.44 9.09
N ALA A 85 5.30 -0.99 8.23
CA ALA A 85 5.58 0.08 7.28
C ALA A 85 5.89 1.40 8.00
N ARG A 86 5.13 1.74 9.04
CA ARG A 86 5.34 2.94 9.86
C ARG A 86 6.70 2.94 10.56
N GLU A 87 7.06 1.84 11.23
CA GLU A 87 8.33 1.71 11.96
C GLU A 87 9.55 1.87 11.05
N ASN A 88 9.42 1.48 9.79
CA ASN A 88 10.47 1.60 8.79
C ASN A 88 10.31 2.85 7.90
N ALA A 89 9.35 3.74 8.22
CA ALA A 89 9.02 4.94 7.45
C ALA A 89 8.79 4.67 5.95
N ILE A 90 8.15 3.55 5.61
CA ILE A 90 7.88 3.14 4.23
C ILE A 90 6.48 3.65 3.84
N PRO A 91 6.38 4.56 2.85
CA PRO A 91 5.11 5.00 2.31
C PRO A 91 4.35 3.85 1.62
N ILE A 92 3.04 3.84 1.76
CA ILE A 92 2.15 2.92 1.05
C ILE A 92 1.30 3.72 0.06
N VAL A 93 1.42 3.39 -1.23
CA VAL A 93 0.64 4.01 -2.30
C VAL A 93 -0.51 3.08 -2.67
N VAL A 94 -1.74 3.46 -2.31
CA VAL A 94 -2.96 2.69 -2.58
C VAL A 94 -3.60 3.20 -3.85
N PHE A 95 -3.82 2.32 -4.82
CA PHE A 95 -4.32 2.72 -6.14
C PHE A 95 -5.11 1.60 -6.82
N ASN A 96 -5.88 1.95 -7.85
CA ASN A 96 -6.63 0.98 -8.64
C ASN A 96 -5.75 0.29 -9.68
N VAL A 97 -5.48 -1.00 -9.50
CA VAL A 97 -4.66 -1.77 -10.45
C VAL A 97 -5.47 -2.27 -11.66
N ARG A 98 -6.81 -2.23 -11.58
CA ARG A 98 -7.68 -2.72 -12.67
C ARG A 98 -7.85 -1.71 -13.80
N LYS A 99 -7.55 -0.43 -13.57
CA LYS A 99 -7.55 0.60 -14.60
C LYS A 99 -6.31 0.40 -15.50
N PRO A 100 -6.48 0.09 -16.80
CA PRO A 100 -5.35 -0.11 -17.70
C PRO A 100 -4.40 1.10 -17.71
N GLY A 101 -3.09 0.85 -17.59
CA GLY A 101 -2.07 1.90 -17.56
C GLY A 101 -1.96 2.67 -16.23
N ASN A 102 -2.90 2.51 -15.29
CA ASN A 102 -2.95 3.33 -14.07
C ASN A 102 -1.72 3.15 -13.17
N PHE A 103 -1.12 1.95 -13.14
CA PHE A 103 0.12 1.75 -12.38
C PHE A 103 1.25 2.65 -12.87
N ALA A 104 1.42 2.79 -14.20
CA ALA A 104 2.42 3.68 -14.76
C ALA A 104 2.14 5.15 -14.40
N HIS A 105 0.88 5.59 -14.51
CA HIS A 105 0.47 6.94 -14.13
C HIS A 105 0.73 7.24 -12.64
N VAL A 106 0.42 6.29 -11.75
CA VAL A 106 0.65 6.42 -10.30
C VAL A 106 2.15 6.50 -10.00
N VAL A 107 2.97 5.66 -10.63
CA VAL A 107 4.44 5.70 -10.46
C VAL A 107 5.03 7.01 -11.00
N SER A 108 4.45 7.58 -12.06
CA SER A 108 4.86 8.88 -12.61
C SER A 108 4.33 10.09 -11.84
N GLY A 109 3.43 9.90 -10.87
CA GLY A 109 2.87 10.96 -10.02
C GLY A 109 1.57 11.60 -10.54
N ASP A 110 1.06 11.18 -11.69
CA ASP A 110 -0.15 11.74 -12.32
C ASP A 110 -1.42 10.90 -12.06
N GLY A 111 -1.26 9.71 -11.46
CA GLY A 111 -2.36 8.78 -11.20
C GLY A 111 -3.08 9.06 -9.89
N LEU A 112 -4.41 8.88 -9.90
CA LEU A 112 -5.22 8.94 -8.68
C LEU A 112 -4.82 7.80 -7.73
N CYS A 113 -4.42 8.18 -6.51
CA CYS A 113 -4.01 7.28 -5.45
C CYS A 113 -4.12 7.97 -4.08
N THR A 114 -4.04 7.17 -3.03
CA THR A 114 -3.79 7.64 -1.66
C THR A 114 -2.37 7.28 -1.26
N VAL A 115 -1.65 8.24 -0.68
CA VAL A 115 -0.36 7.98 -0.04
C VAL A 115 -0.56 7.89 1.47
N VAL A 116 -0.16 6.76 2.05
CA VAL A 116 -0.07 6.55 3.49
C VAL A 116 1.38 6.73 3.91
N GLU A 117 1.68 7.72 4.74
CA GLU A 117 3.06 8.03 5.13
C GLU A 117 3.17 8.50 6.59
N SER A 118 4.37 8.44 7.15
CA SER A 118 4.64 8.99 8.49
C SER A 118 4.76 10.50 8.35
N VAL A 119 3.67 11.23 8.62
CA VAL A 119 3.67 12.71 8.65
C VAL A 119 4.61 13.23 9.73
#